data_AF-A0A101GLM2-F1
#
_entry.id   AF-A0A101GLM2-F1
#
_cell.length_a   1.000
_cell.length_b   1.000
_cell.length_c   1.000
_cell.angle_alpha   90.00
_cell.angle_beta   90.00
_cell.angle_gamma   90.00
#
_symmetry.space_group_name_H-M   'P 1'
#
loop_
_entity.id
_entity.type
_entity.pdbx_description
1 polymer ?
#
loop_
_entity_poly.entity_id
_entity_poly.type
_entity_poly.pdbx_seq_one_letter_code
_entity_poly.pdbx_strand_id
1 'polypeptide(L)'
;MGVGSQRAALEKPELEESFTVVREEAPHAFLCANLGIVQLRDHGIEWAERAVEMIDAQAIAIHVNSLQEAIQPEGDHNAEGGLEALRSLCEEFSYPVIVKETGSGISAGTARVIRGAGASAIDIGGYGGTSWAKIERLRANDSGLADLGEAFLSWGIPTVVSLCEVRTTGGPIIATGGLRSGIDIAKSIALGAELGGMALPLLKPAMESEEALFAAVEAIHRELDVAMFLTGSRSIRDLSHARTYITGLTRQMIETSD
;
A
#
# COMPACT_ATOMS: atom_id res chain seq x y z
N MET A 1 -6.61 9.44 -3.19
CA MET A 1 -7.07 8.08 -3.57
C MET A 1 -6.03 7.44 -4.46
N GLY A 2 -5.73 6.15 -4.29
CA GLY A 2 -4.92 5.39 -5.25
C GLY A 2 -5.83 4.49 -6.10
N VAL A 3 -5.51 4.34 -7.38
CA VAL A 3 -6.21 3.38 -8.26
C VAL A 3 -5.57 1.99 -8.17
N GLY A 4 -6.27 0.98 -8.72
CA GLY A 4 -5.67 -0.34 -8.96
C GLY A 4 -4.56 -0.28 -10.02
N SER A 5 -3.82 -1.38 -10.23
CA SER A 5 -2.78 -1.43 -11.26
C SER A 5 -3.35 -1.04 -12.62
N GLN A 6 -2.76 -0.01 -13.23
CA GLN A 6 -3.17 0.50 -14.55
C GLN A 6 -2.61 -0.34 -15.70
N ARG A 7 -1.85 -1.42 -15.41
CA ARG A 7 -1.38 -2.40 -16.41
C ARG A 7 -2.51 -2.79 -17.38
N ALA A 8 -3.70 -3.08 -16.84
CA ALA A 8 -4.82 -3.54 -17.66
C ALA A 8 -5.21 -2.49 -18.72
N ALA A 9 -5.29 -1.21 -18.37
CA ALA A 9 -5.60 -0.14 -19.31
C ALA A 9 -4.42 0.23 -20.23
N LEU A 10 -3.18 0.09 -19.75
CA LEU A 10 -1.99 0.32 -20.57
C LEU A 10 -1.83 -0.75 -21.67
N GLU A 11 -2.20 -2.00 -21.38
CA GLU A 11 -2.24 -3.10 -22.35
C GLU A 11 -3.49 -3.04 -23.25
N LYS A 12 -4.64 -2.63 -22.69
CA LYS A 12 -5.96 -2.65 -23.33
C LYS A 12 -6.62 -1.28 -23.20
N PRO A 13 -6.43 -0.37 -24.18
CA PRO A 13 -6.98 0.98 -24.13
C PRO A 13 -8.51 1.03 -23.94
N GLU A 14 -9.24 -0.01 -24.31
CA GLU A 14 -10.69 -0.11 -24.04
C GLU A 14 -11.06 -0.14 -22.54
N LEU A 15 -10.09 -0.40 -21.65
CA LEU A 15 -10.29 -0.36 -20.19
C LEU A 15 -9.95 0.99 -19.58
N GLU A 16 -9.45 1.96 -20.36
CA GLU A 16 -8.98 3.26 -19.86
C GLU A 16 -10.09 4.06 -19.16
N GLU A 17 -11.32 4.01 -19.67
CA GLU A 17 -12.49 4.69 -19.08
C GLU A 17 -12.76 4.26 -17.63
N SER A 18 -12.42 3.01 -17.27
CA SER A 18 -12.56 2.51 -15.90
C SER A 18 -11.59 3.17 -14.90
N PHE A 19 -10.57 3.89 -15.40
CA PHE A 19 -9.62 4.65 -14.60
C PHE A 19 -9.85 6.16 -14.75
N THR A 20 -10.06 6.70 -15.96
CA THR A 20 -10.19 8.15 -16.21
C THR A 20 -11.37 8.76 -15.46
N VAL A 21 -12.46 7.99 -15.29
CA VAL A 21 -13.66 8.39 -14.52
C VAL A 21 -13.33 8.88 -13.11
N VAL A 22 -12.24 8.39 -12.50
CA VAL A 22 -11.80 8.83 -11.17
C VAL A 22 -11.46 10.32 -11.15
N ARG A 23 -10.76 10.83 -12.17
CA ARG A 23 -10.43 12.27 -12.23
C ARG A 23 -11.67 13.10 -12.58
N GLU A 24 -12.56 12.57 -13.41
CA GLU A 24 -13.82 13.23 -13.79
C GLU A 24 -14.71 13.47 -12.56
N GLU A 25 -14.86 12.45 -11.71
CA GLU A 25 -15.70 12.52 -10.50
C GLU A 25 -14.97 13.12 -9.29
N ALA A 26 -13.63 13.11 -9.28
CA ALA A 26 -12.81 13.67 -8.20
C ALA A 26 -11.80 14.72 -8.71
N PRO A 27 -12.27 15.84 -9.33
CA PRO A 27 -11.42 16.79 -10.06
C PRO A 27 -10.38 17.48 -9.18
N HIS A 28 -10.61 17.58 -7.88
CA HIS A 28 -9.71 18.23 -6.92
C HIS A 28 -9.01 17.26 -5.97
N ALA A 29 -9.31 15.96 -6.04
CA ALA A 29 -8.69 14.99 -5.17
C ALA A 29 -7.22 14.77 -5.55
N PHE A 30 -6.40 14.48 -4.54
CA PHE A 30 -5.07 13.91 -4.76
C PHE A 30 -5.23 12.49 -5.27
N LEU A 31 -4.75 12.21 -6.49
CA LEU A 31 -4.78 10.90 -7.12
C LEU A 31 -3.36 10.32 -7.22
N CYS A 32 -3.26 9.02 -7.02
CA CYS A 32 -2.03 8.26 -7.14
C CYS A 32 -2.22 7.17 -8.19
N ALA A 33 -1.43 7.26 -9.26
CA ALA A 33 -1.33 6.23 -10.30
C ALA A 33 -0.72 4.95 -9.72
N ASN A 34 -0.82 3.82 -10.43
CA ASN A 34 -0.35 2.55 -9.91
C ASN A 34 0.19 1.63 -11.00
N LEU A 35 1.42 1.17 -10.85
CA LEU A 35 2.10 0.27 -11.76
C LEU A 35 2.91 -0.79 -11.00
N GLY A 36 3.01 -2.00 -11.54
CA GLY A 36 3.83 -3.06 -10.94
C GLY A 36 5.31 -2.86 -11.23
N ILE A 37 6.18 -3.23 -10.29
CA ILE A 37 7.63 -3.13 -10.49
C ILE A 37 8.12 -3.96 -11.70
N VAL A 38 7.44 -5.06 -11.99
CA VAL A 38 7.69 -5.91 -13.16
C VAL A 38 7.40 -5.15 -14.45
N GLN A 39 6.23 -4.50 -14.54
CA GLN A 39 5.89 -3.70 -15.73
C GLN A 39 6.78 -2.46 -15.86
N LEU A 40 7.18 -1.84 -14.75
CA LEU A 40 8.16 -0.76 -14.76
C LEU A 40 9.50 -1.23 -15.35
N ARG A 41 9.98 -2.41 -14.97
CA ARG A 41 11.20 -3.00 -15.55
C ARG A 41 11.05 -3.23 -17.05
N ASP A 42 9.92 -3.78 -17.48
CA ASP A 42 9.74 -4.22 -18.87
C ASP A 42 9.43 -3.07 -19.84
N HIS A 43 8.80 -2.01 -19.34
CA HIS A 43 8.32 -0.90 -20.18
C HIS A 43 8.92 0.46 -19.84
N GLY A 44 9.64 0.57 -18.72
CA GLY A 44 10.34 1.78 -18.32
C GLY A 44 9.43 2.95 -17.95
N ILE A 45 10.03 4.15 -17.99
CA ILE A 45 9.40 5.41 -17.59
C ILE A 45 8.17 5.78 -18.42
N GLU A 46 8.11 5.38 -19.70
CA GLU A 46 7.00 5.70 -20.61
C GLU A 46 5.66 5.19 -20.05
N TRP A 47 5.63 3.97 -19.50
CA TRP A 47 4.41 3.44 -18.88
C TRP A 47 4.06 4.13 -17.57
N ALA A 48 5.06 4.60 -16.81
CA ALA A 48 4.82 5.38 -15.62
C ALA A 48 4.21 6.75 -15.95
N GLU A 49 4.71 7.43 -17.00
CA GLU A 49 4.16 8.69 -17.50
C GLU A 49 2.71 8.51 -17.96
N ARG A 50 2.45 7.51 -18.81
CA ARG A 50 1.10 7.20 -19.29
C ARG A 50 0.13 6.87 -18.15
N ALA A 51 0.59 6.14 -17.12
CA ALA A 51 -0.23 5.84 -15.95
C ALA A 51 -0.60 7.12 -15.18
N VAL A 52 0.34 8.07 -15.04
CA VAL A 52 0.06 9.34 -14.38
C VAL A 52 -0.89 10.20 -15.22
N GLU A 53 -0.63 10.34 -16.51
CA GLU A 53 -1.43 11.14 -17.44
C GLU A 53 -2.89 10.66 -17.52
N MET A 54 -3.10 9.34 -17.54
CA MET A 54 -4.43 8.70 -17.64
C MET A 54 -5.42 9.21 -16.59
N ILE A 55 -4.95 9.59 -15.39
CA ILE A 55 -5.82 10.05 -14.30
C ILE A 55 -5.42 11.43 -13.77
N ASP A 56 -4.54 12.14 -14.48
CA ASP A 56 -3.91 13.38 -14.03
C ASP A 56 -3.43 13.24 -12.57
N ALA A 57 -2.63 12.22 -12.29
CA ALA A 57 -2.19 11.89 -10.93
C ALA A 57 -1.09 12.83 -10.42
N GLN A 58 -1.02 12.96 -9.09
CA GLN A 58 0.01 13.76 -8.41
C GLN A 58 1.18 12.92 -7.90
N ALA A 59 1.10 11.59 -7.99
CA ALA A 59 2.14 10.63 -7.62
C ALA A 59 1.90 9.30 -8.34
N ILE A 60 2.90 8.42 -8.32
CA ILE A 60 2.76 7.02 -8.77
C ILE A 60 3.15 6.07 -7.64
N ALA A 61 2.34 5.04 -7.45
CA ALA A 61 2.66 3.90 -6.62
C ALA A 61 3.26 2.77 -7.46
N ILE A 62 4.51 2.40 -7.18
CA ILE A 62 5.15 1.21 -7.73
C ILE A 62 4.94 0.07 -6.75
N HIS A 63 4.06 -0.88 -7.09
CA HIS A 63 3.79 -2.01 -6.21
C HIS A 63 4.79 -3.15 -6.38
N VAL A 64 5.18 -3.72 -5.25
CA VAL A 64 5.95 -4.97 -5.14
C VAL A 64 5.06 -6.02 -4.49
N ASN A 65 4.81 -7.12 -5.20
CA ASN A 65 3.81 -8.13 -4.85
C ASN A 65 4.36 -9.56 -5.00
N SER A 66 5.65 -9.77 -4.72
CA SER A 66 6.33 -11.04 -5.02
C SER A 66 5.66 -12.29 -4.43
N LEU A 67 5.04 -12.20 -3.25
CA LEU A 67 4.29 -13.32 -2.69
C LEU A 67 3.03 -13.65 -3.51
N GLN A 68 2.33 -12.62 -4.00
CA GLN A 68 1.19 -12.80 -4.88
C GLN A 68 1.64 -13.44 -6.20
N GLU A 69 2.67 -12.91 -6.85
CA GLU A 69 3.21 -13.45 -8.10
C GLU A 69 3.65 -14.91 -7.94
N ALA A 70 4.25 -15.28 -6.81
CA ALA A 70 4.69 -16.66 -6.56
C ALA A 70 3.56 -17.70 -6.46
N ILE A 71 2.32 -17.28 -6.19
CA ILE A 71 1.17 -18.17 -5.98
C ILE A 71 0.17 -18.06 -7.13
N GLN A 72 0.10 -16.90 -7.80
CA GLN A 72 -0.81 -16.63 -8.89
C GLN A 72 -0.54 -17.58 -10.08
N PRO A 73 -1.57 -18.16 -10.71
CA PRO A 73 -1.38 -19.11 -11.82
C PRO A 73 -0.58 -18.56 -13.01
N GLU A 74 -0.69 -17.26 -13.26
CA GLU A 74 -0.02 -16.54 -14.34
C GLU A 74 1.05 -15.55 -13.84
N GLY A 75 1.59 -15.75 -12.63
CA GLY A 75 2.52 -14.82 -12.01
C GLY A 75 3.92 -14.79 -12.66
N ASP A 76 4.58 -13.63 -12.60
CA ASP A 76 5.97 -13.45 -13.02
C ASP A 76 6.93 -13.63 -11.83
N HIS A 77 7.73 -14.69 -11.87
CA HIS A 77 8.70 -15.01 -10.82
C HIS A 77 10.07 -14.37 -11.04
N ASN A 78 10.27 -13.65 -12.15
CA ASN A 78 11.50 -12.92 -12.40
C ASN A 78 11.46 -11.54 -11.73
N ALA A 79 12.19 -11.38 -10.63
CA ALA A 79 12.34 -10.10 -9.95
C ALA A 79 13.63 -9.33 -10.33
N GLU A 80 14.46 -9.89 -11.21
CA GLU A 80 15.72 -9.27 -11.63
C GLU A 80 15.43 -7.93 -12.33
N GLY A 81 16.34 -6.95 -12.17
CA GLY A 81 16.23 -5.64 -12.80
C GLY A 81 15.21 -4.67 -12.18
N GLY A 82 14.28 -5.13 -11.34
CA GLY A 82 13.23 -4.27 -10.77
C GLY A 82 13.77 -3.10 -9.93
N LEU A 83 14.82 -3.34 -9.13
CA LEU A 83 15.47 -2.28 -8.35
C LEU A 83 16.15 -1.24 -9.24
N GLU A 84 16.76 -1.66 -10.35
CA GLU A 84 17.43 -0.73 -11.27
C GLU A 84 16.39 0.11 -12.01
N ALA A 85 15.31 -0.50 -12.46
CA ALA A 85 14.19 0.22 -13.06
C ALA A 85 13.56 1.24 -12.09
N LEU A 86 13.44 0.88 -10.81
CA LEU A 86 13.00 1.82 -9.77
C LEU A 86 13.97 3.00 -9.61
N ARG A 87 15.29 2.76 -9.63
CA ARG A 87 16.30 3.84 -9.55
C ARG A 87 16.20 4.79 -10.72
N SER A 88 16.21 4.27 -11.95
CA SER A 88 16.07 5.08 -13.15
C SER A 88 14.78 5.90 -13.13
N LEU A 89 13.66 5.29 -12.69
CA LEU A 89 12.42 6.04 -12.50
C LEU A 89 12.59 7.17 -11.49
N CYS A 90 13.13 6.92 -10.30
CA CYS A 90 13.26 7.97 -9.28
C CYS A 90 14.24 9.10 -9.68
N GLU A 91 15.22 8.82 -10.55
CA GLU A 91 16.18 9.80 -11.05
C GLU A 91 15.59 10.71 -12.15
N GLU A 92 14.76 10.16 -13.03
CA GLU A 92 14.29 10.84 -14.25
C GLU A 92 12.84 11.34 -14.14
N PHE A 93 12.02 10.75 -13.27
CA PHE A 93 10.59 11.00 -13.23
C PHE A 93 10.22 12.27 -12.47
N SER A 94 9.28 13.03 -13.03
CA SER A 94 8.89 14.35 -12.49
C SER A 94 7.91 14.27 -11.30
N TYR A 95 7.31 13.12 -11.04
CA TYR A 95 6.32 12.94 -9.99
C TYR A 95 6.87 12.13 -8.80
N PRO A 96 6.38 12.35 -7.57
CA PRO A 96 6.73 11.53 -6.43
C PRO A 96 6.46 10.04 -6.67
N VAL A 97 7.48 9.21 -6.43
CA VAL A 97 7.40 7.76 -6.50
C VAL A 97 7.17 7.18 -5.10
N ILE A 98 6.08 6.44 -4.93
CA ILE A 98 5.74 5.71 -3.71
C ILE A 98 5.98 4.23 -3.97
N VAL A 99 6.84 3.57 -3.20
CA VAL A 99 6.93 2.10 -3.30
C VAL A 99 5.95 1.48 -2.32
N LYS A 100 5.12 0.56 -2.79
CA LYS A 100 4.08 -0.08 -1.98
C LYS A 100 4.16 -1.60 -1.97
N GLU A 101 4.01 -2.22 -0.81
CA GLU A 101 3.75 -3.66 -0.72
C GLU A 101 2.23 -3.93 -0.89
N THR A 102 1.79 -5.18 -0.92
CA THR A 102 0.39 -5.58 -1.17
C THR A 102 -0.27 -6.39 -0.05
N GLY A 103 0.43 -6.81 1.01
CA GLY A 103 -0.11 -7.54 2.17
C GLY A 103 0.89 -8.39 2.98
N SER A 104 2.17 -8.36 2.64
CA SER A 104 3.28 -9.10 3.28
C SER A 104 4.27 -8.20 4.03
N GLY A 105 4.15 -6.88 3.96
CA GLY A 105 4.98 -5.95 4.71
C GLY A 105 6.38 -5.66 4.14
N ILE A 106 6.97 -4.54 4.58
CA ILE A 106 8.31 -4.09 4.17
C ILE A 106 9.24 -4.12 5.38
N SER A 107 10.37 -4.81 5.24
CA SER A 107 11.40 -4.85 6.29
C SER A 107 12.26 -3.59 6.31
N ALA A 108 12.99 -3.34 7.39
CA ALA A 108 13.97 -2.25 7.45
C ALA A 108 15.05 -2.37 6.36
N GLY A 109 15.47 -3.60 6.02
CA GLY A 109 16.44 -3.85 4.95
C GLY A 109 15.90 -3.46 3.58
N THR A 110 14.69 -3.90 3.25
CA THR A 110 14.02 -3.54 2.00
C THR A 110 13.73 -2.04 1.94
N ALA A 111 13.30 -1.43 3.05
CA ALA A 111 13.07 0.00 3.14
C ALA A 111 14.35 0.82 2.86
N ARG A 112 15.51 0.43 3.40
CA ARG A 112 16.79 1.09 3.07
C ARG A 112 17.12 1.02 1.57
N VAL A 113 16.86 -0.11 0.94
CA VAL A 113 17.06 -0.29 -0.51
C VAL A 113 16.14 0.63 -1.30
N ILE A 114 14.86 0.68 -0.93
CA ILE A 114 13.85 1.56 -1.55
C ILE A 114 14.22 3.04 -1.39
N ARG A 115 14.63 3.47 -0.19
CA ARG A 115 15.09 4.83 0.08
C ARG A 115 16.34 5.18 -0.72
N GLY A 116 17.30 4.26 -0.77
CA GLY A 116 18.52 4.41 -1.56
C GLY A 116 18.25 4.47 -3.07
N ALA A 117 17.09 3.99 -3.54
CA ALA A 117 16.67 4.16 -4.92
C ALA A 117 16.04 5.51 -5.23
N GLY A 118 15.70 6.33 -4.22
CA GLY A 118 15.13 7.66 -4.40
C GLY A 118 13.61 7.76 -4.16
N ALA A 119 12.96 6.71 -3.68
CA ALA A 119 11.52 6.72 -3.44
C ALA A 119 11.10 7.80 -2.42
N SER A 120 10.10 8.60 -2.79
CA SER A 120 9.58 9.72 -2.00
C SER A 120 8.84 9.26 -0.74
N ALA A 121 8.13 8.12 -0.82
CA ALA A 121 7.42 7.53 0.31
C ALA A 121 7.41 5.99 0.23
N ILE A 122 7.14 5.36 1.36
CA ILE A 122 6.96 3.91 1.45
C ILE A 122 5.56 3.63 1.98
N ASP A 123 4.75 2.90 1.22
CA ASP A 123 3.51 2.30 1.69
C ASP A 123 3.78 0.85 2.12
N ILE A 124 3.67 0.59 3.41
CA ILE A 124 4.21 -0.63 4.00
C ILE A 124 3.45 -1.90 3.64
N GLY A 125 2.18 -1.83 3.19
CA GLY A 125 1.38 -2.99 2.80
C GLY A 125 1.46 -4.18 3.77
N GLY A 126 1.34 -3.93 5.07
CA GLY A 126 1.67 -4.93 6.10
C GLY A 126 0.74 -6.14 6.16
N TYR A 127 1.25 -7.22 6.75
CA TYR A 127 0.46 -8.41 7.07
C TYR A 127 -0.56 -8.12 8.18
N GLY A 128 -1.70 -8.83 8.13
CA GLY A 128 -2.85 -8.70 9.05
C GLY A 128 -4.12 -8.16 8.41
N GLY A 129 -4.09 -7.82 7.12
CA GLY A 129 -5.22 -7.30 6.35
C GLY A 129 -5.76 -8.26 5.30
N THR A 130 -5.90 -7.74 4.07
CA THR A 130 -6.15 -8.58 2.90
C THR A 130 -4.95 -9.50 2.71
N SER A 131 -5.17 -10.80 2.54
CA SER A 131 -4.12 -11.77 2.25
C SER A 131 -4.18 -12.14 0.77
N TRP A 132 -3.19 -11.71 0.00
CA TRP A 132 -3.08 -12.10 -1.41
C TRP A 132 -2.71 -13.57 -1.57
N ALA A 133 -1.92 -14.15 -0.66
CA ALA A 133 -1.70 -15.60 -0.64
C ALA A 133 -3.03 -16.36 -0.55
N LYS A 134 -3.97 -15.89 0.27
CA LYS A 134 -5.31 -16.47 0.37
C LYS A 134 -6.13 -16.27 -0.91
N ILE A 135 -6.07 -15.07 -1.51
CA ILE A 135 -6.81 -14.78 -2.75
C ILE A 135 -6.29 -15.67 -3.88
N GLU A 136 -4.98 -15.75 -4.08
CA GLU A 136 -4.38 -16.55 -5.15
C GLU A 136 -4.56 -18.05 -4.92
N ARG A 137 -4.52 -18.51 -3.66
CA ARG A 137 -4.94 -19.88 -3.32
C ARG A 137 -6.36 -20.19 -3.82
N LEU A 138 -7.30 -19.26 -3.64
CA LEU A 138 -8.69 -19.45 -4.07
C LEU A 138 -8.84 -19.38 -5.61
N ARG A 139 -7.90 -18.73 -6.29
CA ARG A 139 -7.81 -18.66 -7.75
C ARG A 139 -7.07 -19.84 -8.38
N ALA A 140 -6.24 -20.54 -7.60
CA ALA A 140 -5.41 -21.63 -8.06
C ALA A 140 -6.24 -22.69 -8.81
N ASN A 141 -5.74 -23.08 -9.99
CA ASN A 141 -6.37 -24.06 -10.86
C ASN A 141 -5.74 -25.46 -10.75
N ASP A 142 -4.63 -25.58 -10.02
CA ASP A 142 -3.99 -26.84 -9.66
C ASP A 142 -3.72 -26.95 -8.15
N SER A 143 -3.56 -28.19 -7.67
CA SER A 143 -3.37 -28.47 -6.26
C SER A 143 -2.03 -27.98 -5.71
N GLY A 144 -0.99 -27.92 -6.53
CA GLY A 144 0.34 -27.47 -6.10
C GLY A 144 0.36 -26.00 -5.73
N LEU A 145 -0.23 -25.13 -6.57
CA LEU A 145 -0.38 -23.71 -6.25
C LEU A 145 -1.33 -23.48 -5.07
N ALA A 146 -2.40 -24.28 -4.95
CA ALA A 146 -3.30 -24.19 -3.81
C ALA A 146 -2.62 -24.55 -2.48
N ASP A 147 -1.80 -25.61 -2.48
CA ASP A 147 -1.01 -26.04 -1.32
C ASP A 147 0.07 -25.02 -0.98
N LEU A 148 0.70 -24.41 -1.99
CA LEU A 148 1.66 -23.33 -1.80
C LEU A 148 1.00 -22.11 -1.14
N GLY A 149 -0.15 -21.68 -1.65
CA GLY A 149 -0.90 -20.58 -1.06
C GLY A 149 -1.34 -20.85 0.39
N GLU A 150 -1.68 -22.11 0.71
CA GLU A 150 -1.99 -22.53 2.09
C GLU A 150 -0.77 -22.41 3.00
N ALA A 151 0.39 -22.89 2.55
CA ALA A 151 1.63 -22.85 3.32
C ALA A 151 2.09 -21.43 3.67
N PHE A 152 1.74 -20.44 2.83
CA PHE A 152 2.17 -19.05 2.98
C PHE A 152 1.06 -18.11 3.50
N LEU A 153 -0.07 -18.64 4.00
CA LEU A 153 -1.19 -17.81 4.49
C LEU A 153 -0.80 -16.79 5.57
N SER A 154 0.13 -17.17 6.44
CA SER A 154 0.62 -16.34 7.55
C SER A 154 2.00 -15.72 7.28
N TRP A 155 2.48 -15.76 6.03
CA TRP A 155 3.73 -15.14 5.65
C TRP A 155 3.62 -13.61 5.63
N GLY A 156 4.67 -12.96 6.10
CA GLY A 156 4.83 -11.50 6.04
C GLY A 156 5.11 -10.86 7.40
N ILE A 157 5.36 -9.55 7.34
CA ILE A 157 5.69 -8.71 8.49
C ILE A 157 4.39 -8.02 8.94
N PRO A 158 3.93 -8.24 10.18
CA PRO A 158 2.73 -7.59 10.68
C PRO A 158 2.82 -6.07 10.55
N THR A 159 1.72 -5.41 10.20
CA THR A 159 1.68 -3.98 9.89
C THR A 159 2.39 -3.09 10.91
N VAL A 160 2.18 -3.34 12.22
CA VAL A 160 2.84 -2.56 13.28
C VAL A 160 4.35 -2.80 13.33
N VAL A 161 4.80 -4.04 13.11
CA VAL A 161 6.23 -4.39 13.07
C VAL A 161 6.90 -3.75 11.86
N SER A 162 6.28 -3.89 10.68
CA SER A 162 6.71 -3.27 9.43
C SER A 162 6.84 -1.74 9.57
N LEU A 163 5.84 -1.09 10.17
CA LEU A 163 5.88 0.35 10.46
C LEU A 163 7.07 0.72 11.36
N CYS A 164 7.27 0.00 12.46
CA CYS A 164 8.39 0.26 13.36
C CYS A 164 9.75 0.05 12.68
N GLU A 165 9.89 -0.99 11.87
CA GLU A 165 11.10 -1.26 11.09
C GLU A 165 11.38 -0.17 10.05
N VAL A 166 10.40 0.17 9.20
CA VAL A 166 10.56 1.18 8.14
C VAL A 166 10.83 2.56 8.75
N ARG A 167 10.25 2.88 9.91
CA ARG A 167 10.51 4.14 10.63
C ARG A 167 11.98 4.35 10.95
N THR A 168 12.74 3.29 11.23
CA THR A 168 14.20 3.40 11.50
C THR A 168 15.00 3.88 10.28
N THR A 169 14.40 3.83 9.09
CA THR A 169 15.05 4.24 7.82
C THR A 169 14.75 5.68 7.41
N GLY A 170 13.85 6.36 8.14
CA GLY A 170 13.46 7.74 7.87
C GLY A 170 12.56 7.93 6.64
N GLY A 171 12.15 9.17 6.42
CA GLY A 171 11.29 9.60 5.31
C GLY A 171 9.80 9.25 5.50
N PRO A 172 8.92 9.73 4.60
CA PRO A 172 7.47 9.54 4.72
C PRO A 172 7.00 8.08 4.56
N ILE A 173 6.06 7.67 5.40
CA ILE A 173 5.51 6.31 5.52
C ILE A 173 3.98 6.38 5.48
N ILE A 174 3.40 5.52 4.65
CA ILE A 174 1.96 5.26 4.61
C ILE A 174 1.74 3.89 5.27
N ALA A 175 1.00 3.88 6.37
CA ALA A 175 0.62 2.65 7.03
C ALA A 175 -0.61 2.06 6.35
N THR A 176 -0.43 0.95 5.63
CA THR A 176 -1.52 0.12 5.11
C THR A 176 -1.31 -1.34 5.48
N GLY A 177 -2.33 -2.15 5.24
CA GLY A 177 -2.40 -3.52 5.75
C GLY A 177 -3.23 -3.56 7.03
N GLY A 178 -4.43 -4.13 6.95
CA GLY A 178 -5.20 -4.44 8.16
C GLY A 178 -5.85 -3.27 8.91
N LEU A 179 -5.68 -2.01 8.49
CA LEU A 179 -6.43 -0.88 9.07
C LEU A 179 -7.92 -1.05 8.78
N ARG A 180 -8.79 -0.94 9.81
CA ARG A 180 -10.25 -1.12 9.72
C ARG A 180 -11.06 0.02 10.32
N SER A 181 -10.41 0.90 11.07
CA SER A 181 -11.05 1.92 11.89
C SER A 181 -10.24 3.22 11.91
N GLY A 182 -10.88 4.33 12.30
CA GLY A 182 -10.18 5.59 12.59
C GLY A 182 -9.21 5.45 13.76
N ILE A 183 -9.47 4.52 14.68
CA ILE A 183 -8.54 4.17 15.77
C ILE A 183 -7.27 3.53 15.22
N ASP A 184 -7.35 2.68 14.19
CA ASP A 184 -6.16 2.07 13.58
C ASP A 184 -5.32 3.13 12.86
N ILE A 185 -5.96 4.06 12.14
CA ILE A 185 -5.27 5.24 11.57
C ILE A 185 -4.57 6.03 12.67
N ALA A 186 -5.27 6.32 13.77
CA ALA A 186 -4.71 7.09 14.88
C ALA A 186 -3.48 6.40 15.50
N LYS A 187 -3.54 5.08 15.69
CA LYS A 187 -2.40 4.29 16.17
C LYS A 187 -1.23 4.33 15.18
N SER A 188 -1.50 4.16 13.89
CA SER A 188 -0.46 4.24 12.85
C SER A 188 0.26 5.60 12.85
N ILE A 189 -0.50 6.70 12.96
CA ILE A 189 0.07 8.05 13.03
C ILE A 189 0.90 8.23 14.31
N ALA A 190 0.36 7.84 15.47
CA ALA A 190 1.07 7.91 16.74
C ALA A 190 2.33 7.02 16.79
N LEU A 191 2.41 5.99 15.93
CA LEU A 191 3.57 5.12 15.78
C LEU A 191 4.58 5.63 14.74
N GLY A 192 4.27 6.72 14.03
CA GLY A 192 5.20 7.43 13.14
C GLY A 192 4.90 7.33 11.65
N ALA A 193 3.68 6.93 11.26
CA ALA A 193 3.24 7.08 9.87
C ALA A 193 2.69 8.50 9.61
N GLU A 194 2.91 9.03 8.42
CA GLU A 194 2.33 10.29 7.97
C GLU A 194 0.87 10.12 7.53
N LEU A 195 0.54 8.94 6.98
CA LEU A 195 -0.79 8.60 6.49
C LEU A 195 -1.18 7.18 6.88
N GLY A 196 -2.48 6.95 7.08
CA GLY A 196 -3.08 5.62 7.14
C GLY A 196 -3.92 5.37 5.89
N GLY A 197 -3.83 4.19 5.30
CA GLY A 197 -4.60 3.83 4.10
C GLY A 197 -5.42 2.54 4.26
N MET A 198 -6.55 2.50 3.57
CA MET A 198 -7.50 1.39 3.58
C MET A 198 -7.90 1.02 2.16
N ALA A 199 -8.10 -0.28 1.91
CA ALA A 199 -8.63 -0.79 0.65
C ALA A 199 -9.90 -1.63 0.91
N LEU A 200 -9.72 -2.85 1.45
CA LEU A 200 -10.81 -3.81 1.66
C LEU A 200 -12.02 -3.27 2.46
N PRO A 201 -11.86 -2.48 3.55
CA PRO A 201 -13.01 -1.99 4.32
C PRO A 201 -13.92 -1.03 3.55
N LEU A 202 -13.37 -0.35 2.54
CA LEU A 202 -14.11 0.61 1.71
C LEU A 202 -14.71 -0.06 0.47
N LEU A 203 -14.14 -1.18 0.00
CA LEU A 203 -14.60 -1.87 -1.19
C LEU A 203 -16.05 -2.36 -1.07
N LYS A 204 -16.38 -3.07 0.02
CA LYS A 204 -17.73 -3.60 0.20
C LYS A 204 -18.80 -2.49 0.28
N PRO A 205 -18.64 -1.45 1.12
CA PRO A 205 -19.56 -0.31 1.11
C PRO A 205 -19.69 0.37 -0.26
N ALA A 206 -18.58 0.55 -0.99
CA ALA A 206 -18.61 1.12 -2.33
C ALA A 206 -19.40 0.28 -3.35
N MET A 207 -19.45 -1.04 -3.17
CA MET A 207 -20.28 -1.94 -3.99
C MET A 207 -21.76 -1.93 -3.57
N GLU A 208 -22.09 -1.44 -2.38
CA GLU A 208 -23.46 -1.40 -1.86
C GLU A 208 -24.18 -0.13 -2.33
N SER A 209 -23.65 1.05 -2.00
CA SER A 209 -24.12 2.35 -2.50
C SER A 209 -23.17 3.49 -2.13
N GLU A 210 -23.37 4.67 -2.73
CA GLU A 210 -22.66 5.90 -2.36
C GLU A 210 -22.88 6.25 -0.88
N GLU A 211 -24.12 6.14 -0.39
CA GLU A 211 -24.47 6.43 1.01
C GLU A 211 -23.81 5.46 1.99
N ALA A 212 -23.71 4.18 1.61
CA ALA A 212 -23.03 3.18 2.43
C ALA A 212 -21.53 3.50 2.54
N LEU A 213 -20.88 3.88 1.43
CA LEU A 213 -19.49 4.32 1.43
C LEU A 213 -19.30 5.60 2.25
N PHE A 214 -20.16 6.59 2.08
CA PHE A 214 -20.11 7.84 2.83
C PHE A 214 -20.24 7.58 4.34
N ALA A 215 -21.20 6.75 4.75
CA ALA A 215 -21.38 6.38 6.16
C ALA A 215 -20.15 5.66 6.74
N ALA A 216 -19.51 4.78 5.95
CA ALA A 216 -18.28 4.11 6.37
C ALA A 216 -17.11 5.09 6.57
N VAL A 217 -16.93 6.05 5.65
CA VAL A 217 -15.90 7.09 5.74
C VAL A 217 -16.17 8.00 6.95
N GLU A 218 -17.40 8.47 7.15
CA GLU A 218 -17.78 9.29 8.30
C GLU A 218 -17.54 8.58 9.65
N ALA A 219 -17.80 7.27 9.72
CA ALA A 219 -17.49 6.49 10.91
C ALA A 219 -15.98 6.48 11.23
N ILE A 220 -15.14 6.30 10.20
CA ILE A 220 -13.67 6.35 10.34
C ILE A 220 -13.22 7.74 10.83
N HIS A 221 -13.75 8.82 10.25
CA HIS A 221 -13.45 10.19 10.69
C HIS A 221 -13.83 10.40 12.15
N ARG A 222 -15.03 10.00 12.55
CA ARG A 222 -15.50 10.14 13.93
C ARG A 222 -14.64 9.38 14.93
N GLU A 223 -14.21 8.17 14.58
CA GLU A 223 -13.31 7.38 15.42
C GLU A 223 -11.93 8.04 15.58
N LEU A 224 -11.38 8.60 14.50
CA LEU A 224 -10.12 9.34 14.53
C LEU A 224 -10.24 10.60 15.39
N ASP A 225 -11.31 11.38 15.24
CA ASP A 225 -11.58 12.58 16.04
C ASP A 225 -11.68 12.25 17.53
N VAL A 226 -12.37 11.16 17.88
CA VAL A 226 -12.47 10.69 19.27
C VAL A 226 -11.11 10.24 19.80
N ALA A 227 -10.31 9.52 19.00
CA ALA A 227 -8.96 9.12 19.40
C ALA A 227 -8.06 10.35 19.64
N MET A 228 -8.16 11.37 18.78
CA MET A 228 -7.45 12.64 18.95
C MET A 228 -7.91 13.38 20.22
N PHE A 229 -9.22 13.47 20.45
CA PHE A 229 -9.78 14.07 21.66
C PHE A 229 -9.26 13.38 22.94
N LEU A 230 -9.30 12.05 22.99
CA LEU A 230 -8.89 11.25 24.16
C LEU A 230 -7.38 11.29 24.41
N THR A 231 -6.58 11.62 23.39
CA THR A 231 -5.12 11.79 23.51
C THR A 231 -4.69 13.25 23.69
N GLY A 232 -5.63 14.19 23.69
CA GLY A 232 -5.35 15.62 23.80
C GLY A 232 -4.70 16.22 22.54
N SER A 233 -4.90 15.60 21.38
CA SER A 233 -4.30 15.98 20.11
C SER A 233 -5.22 16.93 19.35
N ARG A 234 -4.77 18.17 19.04
CA ARG A 234 -5.57 19.15 18.28
C ARG A 234 -5.36 19.05 16.78
N SER A 235 -4.31 18.36 16.36
CA SER A 235 -3.92 18.17 14.97
C SER A 235 -3.32 16.77 14.79
N ILE A 236 -3.24 16.33 13.54
CA ILE A 236 -2.54 15.08 13.16
C ILE A 236 -1.07 15.11 13.63
N ARG A 237 -0.44 16.29 13.61
CA ARG A 237 0.91 16.48 14.13
C ARG A 237 0.99 16.30 15.65
N ASP A 238 -0.01 16.73 16.40
CA ASP A 238 -0.04 16.46 17.85
C ASP A 238 -0.23 14.95 18.10
N LEU A 239 -1.07 14.30 17.30
CA LEU A 239 -1.32 12.86 17.39
C LEU A 239 -0.06 12.03 17.13
N SER A 240 0.82 12.45 16.22
CA SER A 240 2.09 11.75 15.98
C SER A 240 3.08 11.82 17.15
N HIS A 241 2.81 12.67 18.14
CA HIS A 241 3.56 12.76 19.40
C HIS A 241 2.81 12.13 20.58
N ALA A 242 1.62 11.56 20.37
CA ALA A 242 0.86 10.90 21.41
C ALA A 242 1.63 9.70 21.98
N ARG A 243 1.54 9.51 23.30
CA ARG A 243 2.24 8.42 23.97
C ARG A 243 1.64 7.07 23.57
N THR A 244 2.49 6.16 23.10
CA THR A 244 2.11 4.79 22.72
C THR A 244 2.72 3.76 23.66
N TYR A 245 2.08 2.59 23.72
CA TYR A 245 2.59 1.42 24.44
C TYR A 245 2.48 0.21 23.51
N ILE A 246 3.59 -0.51 23.31
CA ILE A 246 3.62 -1.76 22.54
C ILE A 246 3.91 -2.90 23.52
N THR A 247 3.09 -3.95 23.47
CA THR A 247 3.15 -5.08 24.42
C THR A 247 3.01 -6.43 23.72
N GLY A 248 3.27 -7.52 24.43
CA GLY A 248 3.03 -8.89 23.94
C GLY A 248 3.94 -9.29 22.79
N LEU A 249 3.42 -10.15 21.90
CA LEU A 249 4.17 -10.67 20.75
C LEU A 249 4.71 -9.56 19.85
N THR A 250 3.92 -8.51 19.59
CA THR A 250 4.37 -7.38 18.76
C THR A 250 5.62 -6.71 19.34
N ARG A 251 5.67 -6.52 20.66
CA ARG A 251 6.85 -5.97 21.33
C ARG A 251 8.05 -6.91 21.16
N GLN A 252 7.85 -8.21 21.38
CA GLN A 252 8.91 -9.22 21.23
C GLN A 252 9.49 -9.21 19.81
N MET A 253 8.62 -9.16 18.79
CA MET A 253 9.06 -9.11 17.39
C MET A 253 9.91 -7.87 17.10
N ILE A 254 9.51 -6.70 17.59
CA ILE A 254 10.26 -5.45 17.37
C ILE A 254 11.61 -5.49 18.10
N GLU A 255 11.66 -5.98 19.35
CA GLU A 255 12.91 -6.07 20.13
C GLU A 255 13.91 -7.08 19.54
N THR A 256 13.46 -8.06 18.75
CA THR A 256 14.33 -9.06 18.10
C THR A 256 14.82 -8.66 16.71
N SER A 257 14.36 -7.53 16.15
CA SER A 257 14.74 -7.06 14.81
C SER A 257 16.02 -6.18 14.80
N ASP A 258 16.62 -5.92 15.97
CA ASP A 258 17.92 -5.22 16.14
C ASP A 258 19.12 -6.17 16.06
#